data_AF-F8DK23-F1
#
_entry.id   AF-F8DK23-F1
#
_cell.length_a   1.000
_cell.length_b   1.000
_cell.length_c   1.000
_cell.angle_alpha   90.00
_cell.angle_beta   90.00
_cell.angle_gamma   90.00
#
_symmetry.space_group_name_H-M   'P 1'
#
loop_
_entity.id
_entity.type
_entity.pdbx_description
1 polymer ?
#
loop_
_entity_poly.entity_id
_entity_poly.type
_entity_poly.pdbx_seq_one_letter_code
_entity_poly.pdbx_strand_id
1 'polypeptide(L)'
;MTNRELGQYLLQSLNMGLGSIMQGETSYTNSFDCKIMEEGFLFLPRLPAGYIIDDELYQKIFLIANAALYPRFTLLKQNSAYFMALDTNSVDSSSLGKQAFLNV
;
A
#
# COMPACT_ATOMS: atom_id res chain seq x y z
N MET A 1 -14.41 13.87 -3.31
CA MET A 1 -13.78 12.63 -2.84
C MET A 1 -13.01 12.95 -1.58
N THR A 2 -13.42 12.39 -0.45
CA THR A 2 -12.74 12.49 0.84
C THR A 2 -11.52 11.57 0.86
N ASN A 3 -10.58 11.76 1.79
CA ASN A 3 -9.42 10.84 1.94
C ASN A 3 -9.86 9.40 2.18
N ARG A 4 -10.99 9.19 2.85
CA ARG A 4 -11.57 7.85 3.06
C ARG A 4 -12.02 7.22 1.75
N GLU A 5 -12.77 7.96 0.93
CA GLU A 5 -13.24 7.47 -0.37
C GLU A 5 -12.07 7.22 -1.34
N LEU A 6 -11.05 8.09 -1.31
CA LEU A 6 -9.83 7.94 -2.09
C LEU A 6 -9.05 6.69 -1.67
N GLY A 7 -8.88 6.47 -0.37
CA GLY A 7 -8.24 5.26 0.16
C GLY A 7 -9.00 4.00 -0.21
N GLN A 8 -10.33 4.00 -0.11
CA GLN A 8 -11.16 2.86 -0.52
C GLN A 8 -11.03 2.56 -2.02
N TYR A 9 -11.06 3.59 -2.85
CA TYR A 9 -10.89 3.45 -4.29
C TYR A 9 -9.52 2.89 -4.63
N LEU A 10 -8.45 3.43 -4.04
CA LEU A 10 -7.09 2.96 -4.24
C LEU A 10 -6.90 1.52 -3.77
N LEU A 11 -7.41 1.17 -2.59
CA LEU A 11 -7.35 -0.18 -2.05
C LEU A 11 -8.07 -1.17 -2.98
N GLN A 12 -9.22 -0.79 -3.54
CA GLN A 12 -9.92 -1.60 -4.53
C GLN A 12 -9.10 -1.79 -5.81
N SER A 13 -8.50 -0.72 -6.35
CA SER A 13 -7.62 -0.80 -7.52
C SER A 13 -6.43 -1.73 -7.28
N LEU A 14 -5.80 -1.64 -6.11
CA LEU A 14 -4.67 -2.51 -5.73
C LEU A 14 -5.09 -3.98 -5.62
N ASN A 15 -6.23 -4.29 -4.98
CA ASN A 15 -6.74 -5.66 -4.94
C ASN A 15 -6.98 -6.25 -6.34
N MET A 16 -7.47 -5.45 -7.29
CA MET A 16 -7.69 -5.90 -8.66
C MET A 16 -6.39 -6.08 -9.43
N GLY A 17 -5.43 -5.17 -9.27
CA GLY A 17 -4.20 -5.14 -10.07
C GLY A 17 -3.09 -6.05 -9.54
N LEU A 18 -3.04 -6.33 -8.24
CA LEU A 18 -1.98 -7.14 -7.62
C LEU A 18 -2.28 -8.64 -7.57
N GLY A 19 -3.50 -9.08 -7.89
CA GLY A 19 -3.97 -10.44 -7.65
C GLY A 19 -3.04 -11.56 -8.17
N SER A 20 -2.35 -11.37 -9.29
CA SER A 20 -1.43 -12.38 -9.85
C SER A 20 -0.12 -12.56 -9.07
N ILE A 21 0.31 -11.56 -8.29
CA ILE A 21 1.59 -11.59 -7.56
C ILE A 21 1.41 -11.76 -6.04
N MET A 22 0.18 -11.61 -5.53
CA MET A 22 -0.10 -11.68 -4.09
C MET A 22 -0.43 -13.09 -3.59
N GLN A 23 -0.33 -14.14 -4.41
CA GLN A 23 -0.60 -15.53 -4.00
C GLN A 23 -1.96 -15.75 -3.31
N GLY A 24 -2.99 -15.00 -3.72
CA GLY A 24 -4.33 -15.05 -3.13
C GLY A 24 -4.52 -14.17 -1.88
N GLU A 25 -3.47 -13.50 -1.42
CA GLU A 25 -3.55 -12.50 -0.36
C GLU A 25 -4.14 -11.19 -0.87
N THR A 26 -5.07 -10.63 -0.09
CA THR A 26 -5.81 -9.40 -0.43
C THR A 26 -5.99 -8.53 0.81
N SER A 27 -6.49 -7.31 0.65
CA SER A 27 -6.87 -6.51 1.81
C SER A 27 -8.07 -7.13 2.56
N TYR A 28 -8.91 -7.93 1.89
CA TYR A 28 -10.06 -8.62 2.51
C TYR A 28 -9.62 -9.74 3.45
N THR A 29 -8.45 -10.35 3.18
CA THR A 29 -7.81 -11.33 4.07
C THR A 29 -6.87 -10.67 5.07
N ASN A 30 -6.95 -9.34 5.22
CA ASN A 30 -6.13 -8.54 6.11
C ASN A 30 -4.62 -8.59 5.78
N SER A 31 -4.23 -8.90 4.54
CA SER A 31 -2.81 -9.08 4.17
C SER A 31 -2.07 -7.78 3.85
N PHE A 32 -2.80 -6.73 3.49
CA PHE A 32 -2.28 -5.37 3.38
C PHE A 32 -3.38 -4.32 3.50
N ASP A 33 -3.00 -3.06 3.70
CA ASP A 33 -3.88 -1.89 3.66
C ASP A 33 -3.18 -0.70 2.98
N CYS A 34 -3.89 0.41 2.80
CA CYS A 34 -3.32 1.66 2.32
C CYS A 34 -3.71 2.84 3.23
N LYS A 35 -2.80 3.79 3.40
CA LYS A 35 -3.06 5.02 4.19
C LYS A 35 -2.75 6.24 3.34
N ILE A 36 -3.77 7.06 3.08
CA ILE A 36 -3.62 8.33 2.37
C ILE A 36 -2.87 9.33 3.24
N MET A 37 -1.83 9.93 2.67
CA MET A 37 -1.01 10.98 3.25
C MET A 37 -1.21 12.30 2.50
N GLU A 38 -0.63 13.38 3.00
CA GLU A 38 -0.72 14.70 2.34
C GLU A 38 -0.01 14.70 0.97
N GLU A 39 1.12 14.01 0.86
CA GLU A 39 1.97 13.97 -0.35
C GLU A 39 2.00 12.60 -1.05
N GLY A 40 1.00 11.74 -0.84
CA GLY A 40 0.97 10.41 -1.45
C GLY A 40 0.20 9.40 -0.63
N PHE A 41 0.65 8.16 -0.63
CA PHE A 41 0.08 7.13 0.24
C PHE A 41 1.12 6.11 0.69
N LEU A 42 0.81 5.44 1.80
CA LEU A 42 1.58 4.30 2.27
C LEU A 42 0.86 3.03 1.88
N PHE A 43 1.58 2.08 1.31
CA PHE A 43 1.17 0.69 1.24
C PHE A 43 1.66 -0.07 2.48
N LEU A 44 0.74 -0.76 3.15
CA LEU A 44 0.93 -1.36 4.47
C LEU A 44 0.91 -2.90 4.38
N PRO A 45 2.02 -3.57 4.05
CA PRO A 45 2.05 -5.03 4.09
C PRO A 45 1.95 -5.53 5.53
N ARG A 46 1.12 -6.55 5.78
CA ARG A 46 1.10 -7.26 7.06
C ARG A 46 2.07 -8.42 7.01
N LEU A 47 2.98 -8.46 7.98
CA LEU A 47 4.00 -9.50 8.08
C LEU A 47 3.60 -10.54 9.13
N PRO A 48 3.94 -11.83 8.93
CA PRO A 48 4.56 -12.38 7.71
C PRO A 48 3.59 -12.38 6.51
N ALA A 49 4.13 -12.16 5.30
CA ALA A 49 3.38 -12.13 4.05
C ALA A 49 3.80 -13.31 3.15
N GLY A 50 2.85 -13.88 2.40
CA GLY A 50 3.13 -14.91 1.41
C GLY A 50 3.74 -14.36 0.12
N TYR A 51 3.54 -13.07 -0.18
CA TYR A 51 4.14 -12.38 -1.32
C TYR A 51 5.53 -11.80 -1.00
N ILE A 52 6.35 -11.70 -2.03
CA ILE A 52 7.69 -11.11 -1.93
C ILE A 52 7.54 -9.59 -1.93
N ILE A 53 8.22 -8.94 -0.99
CA ILE A 53 8.29 -7.48 -0.92
C ILE A 53 9.61 -7.04 -1.57
N ASP A 54 9.52 -6.64 -2.83
CA ASP A 54 10.66 -6.25 -3.66
C ASP A 54 10.33 -5.08 -4.59
N ASP A 55 11.26 -4.76 -5.49
CA ASP A 55 11.09 -3.71 -6.48
C ASP A 55 9.95 -4.01 -7.46
N GLU A 56 9.66 -5.29 -7.78
CA GLU A 56 8.56 -5.65 -8.67
C GLU A 56 7.22 -5.29 -8.05
N LEU A 57 7.00 -5.66 -6.79
CA LEU A 57 5.80 -5.28 -6.05
C LEU A 57 5.65 -3.76 -6.00
N TYR A 58 6.72 -3.04 -5.68
CA TYR A 58 6.72 -1.57 -5.66
C TYR A 58 6.34 -0.97 -7.02
N GLN A 59 6.94 -1.44 -8.11
CA GLN A 59 6.62 -0.96 -9.45
C GLN A 59 5.16 -1.20 -9.81
N LYS A 60 4.61 -2.37 -9.47
CA LYS A 60 3.22 -2.71 -9.75
C LYS A 60 2.26 -1.81 -8.99
N ILE A 61 2.52 -1.58 -7.70
CA ILE A 61 1.72 -0.66 -6.88
C ILE A 61 1.72 0.75 -7.50
N PHE A 62 2.89 1.29 -7.87
CA PHE A 62 2.99 2.60 -8.51
C PHE A 62 2.20 2.67 -9.81
N LEU A 63 2.36 1.69 -10.72
CA LEU A 63 1.67 1.69 -12.01
C LEU A 63 0.15 1.64 -11.85
N ILE A 64 -0.36 0.80 -10.95
CA ILE A 64 -1.80 0.69 -10.65
C ILE A 64 -2.32 2.01 -10.09
N ALA A 65 -1.64 2.56 -9.08
CA ALA A 65 -2.07 3.78 -8.41
C ALA A 65 -2.02 4.98 -9.37
N ASN A 66 -0.96 5.13 -10.17
CA ASN A 66 -0.83 6.23 -11.12
C ASN A 66 -1.93 6.17 -12.20
N ALA A 67 -2.25 4.97 -12.70
CA ALA A 67 -3.34 4.80 -13.67
C ALA A 67 -4.72 5.05 -13.06
N ALA A 68 -4.95 4.63 -11.82
CA ALA A 68 -6.23 4.83 -11.13
C ALA A 68 -6.48 6.30 -10.76
N LEU A 69 -5.44 7.03 -10.40
CA LEU A 69 -5.56 8.39 -9.88
C LEU A 69 -5.46 9.48 -10.97
N TYR A 70 -4.86 9.19 -12.12
CA TYR A 70 -4.79 10.13 -13.25
C TYR A 70 -6.18 10.33 -13.90
N PRO A 71 -6.56 11.56 -14.32
CA PRO A 71 -5.78 12.80 -14.34
C PRO A 71 -5.88 13.64 -13.06
N ARG A 72 -6.60 13.17 -12.04
CA ARG A 72 -6.89 13.97 -10.84
C ARG A 72 -5.65 14.16 -9.96
N PHE A 73 -4.81 13.14 -9.88
CA PHE A 73 -3.51 13.20 -9.23
C PHE A 73 -2.45 12.59 -10.15
N THR A 74 -1.24 13.13 -10.08
CA THR A 74 -0.06 12.56 -10.75
C THR A 74 0.89 12.08 -9.67
N LEU A 75 1.17 10.77 -9.64
CA LEU A 75 2.11 10.21 -8.68
C LEU A 75 3.54 10.34 -9.21
N LEU A 76 4.45 10.79 -8.35
CA LEU A 76 5.87 10.86 -8.64
C LEU A 76 6.57 9.65 -8.03
N LYS A 77 7.03 8.76 -8.90
CA LYS A 77 7.75 7.55 -8.50
C LYS A 77 9.02 7.92 -7.74
N GLN A 78 9.18 7.37 -6.54
CA GLN A 78 10.44 7.42 -5.80
C GLN A 78 11.46 6.45 -6.41
N ASN A 79 12.75 6.76 -6.29
CA ASN A 79 13.82 5.97 -6.93
C ASN A 79 13.85 4.50 -6.47
N SER A 80 13.39 4.22 -5.25
CA SER A 80 13.35 2.88 -4.68
C SER A 80 12.24 2.75 -3.64
N ALA A 81 11.86 1.52 -3.33
CA ALA A 81 11.06 1.20 -2.15
C ALA A 81 11.76 1.71 -0.88
N TYR A 82 11.05 2.46 -0.03
CA TYR A 82 11.57 2.94 1.25
C TYR A 82 10.75 2.40 2.40
N PHE A 83 11.37 1.57 3.24
CA PHE A 83 10.78 1.02 4.45
C PHE A 83 10.95 1.97 5.62
N MET A 84 9.84 2.48 6.14
CA MET A 84 9.81 3.21 7.41
C MET A 84 9.26 2.30 8.52
N ALA A 85 9.43 2.71 9.77
CA ALA A 85 8.69 2.16 10.90
C ALA A 85 7.52 3.11 11.22
N LEU A 86 6.36 2.57 11.60
CA LEU A 86 5.30 3.39 12.17
C LEU A 86 5.49 3.47 13.68
N ASP A 87 5.55 4.70 14.21
CA ASP A 87 5.40 4.94 15.63
C ASP A 87 3.94 4.73 16.02
N THR A 88 3.59 3.50 16.41
CA THR A 88 2.25 3.14 16.88
C THR A 88 2.08 3.58 18.33
N ASN A 89 1.74 4.85 18.57
CA ASN A 89 1.27 5.31 19.89
C ASN A 89 -0.25 5.18 20.08
N SER A 90 -0.98 4.63 19.12
CA SER A 90 -2.42 4.41 19.27
C SER A 90 -2.92 3.29 18.36
N VAL A 91 -3.59 2.31 18.99
CA VAL A 91 -4.35 1.16 18.48
C VAL A 91 -3.51 -0.11 18.24
N ASP A 92 -3.60 -1.02 19.23
CA ASP A 92 -3.11 -2.40 19.30
C ASP A 92 -1.59 -2.66 19.36
N SER A 93 -1.06 -2.42 20.56
CA SER A 93 0.30 -2.69 21.04
C SER A 93 0.65 -4.17 21.27
N SER A 94 0.04 -5.13 20.56
CA SER A 94 0.26 -6.57 20.83
C SER A 94 0.60 -7.45 19.63
N SER A 95 0.78 -6.93 18.40
CA SER A 95 1.18 -7.78 17.26
C SER A 95 2.06 -7.15 16.19
N LEU A 96 2.52 -5.90 16.35
CA LEU A 96 3.12 -5.12 15.25
C LEU A 96 4.59 -4.81 15.50
N GLY A 97 5.43 -5.84 15.42
CA GLY A 97 6.87 -5.65 15.27
C GLY A 97 7.17 -5.08 13.89
N LYS A 98 7.53 -3.79 13.82
CA LYS A 98 8.08 -3.09 12.64
C LYS A 98 7.31 -3.39 11.34
N GLN A 99 6.13 -2.81 11.18
CA GLN A 99 5.47 -2.76 9.88
C GLN A 99 6.40 -2.03 8.90
N ALA A 100 6.69 -2.65 7.76
CA ALA A 100 7.57 -2.10 6.74
C ALA A 100 6.68 -1.34 5.74
N PHE A 101 6.66 -0.02 5.80
CA PHE A 101 5.80 0.79 4.91
C PHE A 101 6.44 0.98 3.55
N LEU A 102 5.66 1.08 2.49
CA LEU A 102 6.16 1.45 1.18
C LEU A 102 5.53 2.79 0.77
N ASN A 103 6.36 3.83 0.65
CA ASN A 103 5.92 5.15 0.19
C ASN A 103 5.83 5.18 -1.34
N VAL A 104 4.68 5.57 -1.88
CA VAL A 104 4.35 5.56 -3.31
C VAL A 104 3.83 6.92 -3.76
#